data_AF-A0A7V8RB68-F1
#
_entry.id   AF-A0A7V8RB68-F1
#
_cell.length_a   1.000
_cell.length_b   1.000
_cell.length_c   1.000
_cell.angle_alpha   90.00
_cell.angle_beta   90.00
_cell.angle_gamma   90.00
#
_symmetry.space_group_name_H-M   'P 1'
#
loop_
_entity.id
_entity.type
_entity.pdbx_description
1 polymer ?
#
loop_
_entity_poly.entity_id
_entity_poly.type
_entity_poly.pdbx_seq_one_letter_code
_entity_poly.pdbx_strand_id
1 'polypeptide(L)'
;MKMWSIHAVAEACAMTTGELSQWISRGHYRPSEGVRPGQRRWFDWRDLACLAVINALRKHSLSINAMSLIAGDLREYLAEMDKIPDSSGLLLCASWDERQPGQTIGLMSETELCRLLRSHPETVIVVDVAAVYHSALAKLPSEVISRGARP
;
A
#
# COMPACT_ATOMS: atom_id res chain seq x y z
N MET A 1 7.02 5.17 -16.94
CA MET A 1 6.74 4.68 -15.57
C MET A 1 7.48 3.37 -15.37
N LYS A 2 8.17 3.24 -14.24
CA LYS A 2 8.88 2.02 -13.82
C LYS A 2 7.87 0.97 -13.38
N MET A 3 8.06 -0.29 -13.79
CA MET A 3 7.18 -1.40 -13.43
C MET A 3 8.01 -2.62 -13.02
N TRP A 4 7.48 -3.39 -12.07
CA TRP A 4 8.15 -4.55 -11.49
C TRP A 4 7.29 -5.80 -11.60
N SER A 5 7.94 -6.96 -11.65
CA SER A 5 7.24 -8.25 -11.70
C SER A 5 6.64 -8.62 -10.35
N ILE A 6 5.67 -9.55 -10.36
CA ILE A 6 5.11 -10.10 -9.11
C ILE A 6 6.17 -10.67 -8.17
N HIS A 7 7.22 -11.29 -8.70
CA HIS A 7 8.29 -11.89 -7.89
C HIS A 7 9.06 -10.79 -7.14
N ALA A 8 9.51 -9.77 -7.88
CA ALA A 8 10.26 -8.66 -7.30
C ALA A 8 9.45 -7.90 -6.23
N VAL A 9 8.18 -7.61 -6.51
CA VAL A 9 7.33 -6.89 -5.57
C VAL A 9 6.98 -7.74 -4.34
N ALA A 10 6.66 -9.02 -4.52
CA ALA A 10 6.39 -9.92 -3.41
C ALA A 10 7.61 -10.02 -2.48
N GLU A 11 8.80 -10.20 -3.04
CA GLU A 11 10.06 -10.24 -2.29
C GLU A 11 10.34 -8.93 -1.54
N ALA A 12 10.25 -7.78 -2.22
CA ALA A 12 10.48 -6.47 -1.61
C ALA A 12 9.53 -6.20 -0.43
N CYS A 13 8.28 -6.67 -0.54
CA CYS A 13 7.24 -6.51 0.48
C CYS A 13 7.17 -7.68 1.48
N ALA A 14 8.15 -8.60 1.49
CA ALA A 14 8.16 -9.76 2.39
C ALA A 14 6.87 -10.61 2.33
N MET A 15 6.35 -10.80 1.12
CA MET A 15 5.19 -11.63 0.80
C MET A 15 5.63 -12.75 -0.14
N THR A 16 4.84 -13.83 -0.20
CA THR A 16 5.03 -14.84 -1.26
C THR A 16 4.25 -14.45 -2.51
N THR A 17 4.72 -14.88 -3.69
CA THR A 17 3.97 -14.68 -4.95
C THR A 17 2.61 -15.39 -4.94
N GLY A 18 2.53 -16.54 -4.28
CA GLY A 18 1.28 -17.29 -4.09
C GLY A 18 0.28 -16.52 -3.25
N GLU A 19 0.73 -15.91 -2.15
CA GLU A 19 -0.11 -15.06 -1.32
C GLU A 19 -0.65 -13.85 -2.10
N LEU A 20 0.23 -13.07 -2.73
CA LEU A 20 -0.19 -11.91 -3.51
C LEU A 20 -1.15 -12.30 -4.63
N SER A 21 -0.93 -13.45 -5.27
CA SER A 21 -1.86 -13.99 -6.27
C SER A 21 -3.22 -14.35 -5.67
N GLN A 22 -3.26 -14.95 -4.47
CA GLN A 22 -4.51 -15.25 -3.78
C GLN A 22 -5.28 -14.00 -3.39
N TRP A 23 -4.59 -12.97 -2.88
CA TRP A 23 -5.21 -11.69 -2.56
C TRP A 23 -5.86 -11.06 -3.80
N ILE A 24 -5.18 -11.10 -4.94
CA ILE A 24 -5.71 -10.61 -6.21
C ILE A 24 -6.91 -11.45 -6.67
N SER A 25 -6.78 -12.77 -6.69
CA SER A 25 -7.84 -13.67 -7.14
C SER A 25 -9.11 -13.61 -6.28
N ARG A 26 -8.97 -13.31 -4.98
CA ARG A 26 -10.10 -13.15 -4.05
C ARG A 26 -10.64 -11.72 -3.99
N GLY A 27 -10.07 -10.79 -4.77
CA GLY A 27 -10.49 -9.39 -4.77
C GLY A 27 -10.04 -8.58 -3.56
N HIS A 28 -9.16 -9.11 -2.71
CA HIS A 28 -8.59 -8.37 -1.57
C HIS A 28 -7.55 -7.33 -2.00
N TYR A 29 -7.03 -7.43 -3.22
CA TYR A 29 -6.11 -6.45 -3.77
C TYR A 29 -6.30 -6.32 -5.28
N ARG A 30 -6.36 -5.08 -5.77
CA ARG A 30 -6.50 -4.78 -7.20
C ARG A 30 -5.26 -4.05 -7.71
N PRO A 31 -4.38 -4.70 -8.48
CA PRO A 31 -3.22 -4.05 -9.07
C PRO A 31 -3.64 -2.96 -10.05
N SER A 32 -2.75 -1.99 -10.26
CA SER A 32 -2.94 -0.88 -11.19
C SER A 32 -3.15 -1.34 -12.63
N GLU A 33 -2.43 -2.38 -13.04
CA GLU A 33 -2.52 -2.96 -14.38
C GLU A 33 -3.35 -4.24 -14.35
N GLY A 34 -4.41 -4.26 -15.16
CA GLY A 34 -5.14 -5.47 -15.46
C GLY A 34 -4.28 -6.43 -16.29
N VAL A 35 -4.46 -7.73 -16.10
CA VAL A 35 -3.64 -8.75 -16.77
C VAL A 35 -4.55 -9.68 -17.55
N ARG A 36 -4.24 -9.89 -18.84
CA ARG A 36 -4.93 -10.88 -19.67
C ARG A 36 -4.45 -12.29 -19.33
N PRO A 37 -5.26 -13.33 -19.55
CA PRO A 37 -4.81 -14.71 -19.42
C PRO A 37 -3.50 -14.96 -20.18
N GLY A 38 -2.53 -15.61 -19.53
CA GLY A 38 -1.21 -15.91 -20.12
C GLY A 38 -0.19 -14.77 -20.08
N GLN A 39 -0.56 -13.56 -19.66
CA GLN A 39 0.39 -12.45 -19.49
C GLN A 39 1.00 -12.41 -18.09
N ARG A 40 2.23 -11.91 -18.00
CA ARG A 40 2.89 -11.63 -16.73
C ARG A 40 2.23 -10.43 -16.05
N ARG A 41 2.10 -10.50 -14.72
CA ARG A 41 1.63 -9.39 -13.89
C ARG A 41 2.76 -8.40 -13.65
N TRP A 42 2.41 -7.13 -13.72
CA TRP A 42 3.31 -6.02 -13.46
C TRP A 42 2.66 -5.04 -12.49
N PHE A 43 3.50 -4.41 -11.69
CA PHE A 43 3.09 -3.55 -10.60
C PHE A 43 3.82 -2.21 -10.72
N ASP A 44 3.10 -1.11 -10.51
CA ASP A 44 3.67 0.23 -10.52
C ASP A 44 4.15 0.66 -9.11
N TRP A 45 4.54 1.92 -8.96
CA TRP A 45 5.01 2.44 -7.67
C TRP A 45 3.90 2.55 -6.62
N ARG A 46 2.65 2.76 -7.04
CA ARG A 46 1.49 2.84 -6.14
C ARG A 46 1.20 1.46 -5.59
N ASP A 47 1.30 0.45 -6.45
CA ASP A 47 1.15 -0.92 -6.05
C ASP A 47 2.20 -1.31 -5.00
N LEU A 48 3.46 -0.95 -5.23
CA LEU A 48 4.55 -1.16 -4.28
C LEU A 48 4.27 -0.49 -2.93
N ALA A 49 3.79 0.75 -2.93
CA ALA A 49 3.47 1.50 -1.71
C ALA A 49 2.34 0.82 -0.90
N CYS A 50 1.23 0.45 -1.56
CA CYS A 50 0.12 -0.25 -0.91
C CYS A 50 0.57 -1.59 -0.29
N LEU A 51 1.38 -2.37 -1.03
CA LEU A 51 1.86 -3.66 -0.54
C LEU A 51 2.90 -3.52 0.59
N ALA A 52 3.72 -2.47 0.56
CA ALA A 52 4.63 -2.16 1.66
C ALA A 52 3.87 -1.77 2.93
N VAL A 53 2.79 -1.01 2.81
CA VAL A 53 1.88 -0.68 3.92
C VAL A 53 1.19 -1.93 4.47
N ILE A 54 0.66 -2.80 3.60
CA ILE A 54 0.10 -4.10 4.02
C ILE A 54 1.13 -4.87 4.85
N ASN A 55 2.37 -4.96 4.38
CA ASN A 55 3.43 -5.66 5.12
C ASN A 55 3.71 -5.02 6.49
N ALA A 56 3.70 -3.69 6.60
CA ALA A 56 3.84 -3.01 7.89
C ALA A 56 2.68 -3.35 8.84
N LEU A 57 1.46 -3.39 8.31
CA LEU A 57 0.22 -3.67 9.05
C LEU A 57 0.10 -5.11 9.54
N ARG A 58 0.74 -6.07 8.86
CA ARG A 58 0.73 -7.49 9.27
C ARG A 58 1.24 -7.73 10.69
N LYS A 59 2.10 -6.85 11.21
CA LYS A 59 2.62 -6.93 12.59
C LYS A 59 1.56 -6.62 13.66
N HIS A 60 0.42 -6.06 13.26
CA HIS A 60 -0.64 -5.58 14.16
C HIS A 60 -1.85 -6.52 14.21
N SER A 61 -1.72 -7.78 13.75
CA SER A 61 -2.78 -8.80 13.78
C SER A 61 -4.12 -8.35 13.16
N LEU A 62 -4.08 -7.43 12.20
CA LEU A 62 -5.26 -6.97 11.49
C LEU A 62 -5.84 -8.09 10.62
N SER A 63 -7.17 -8.10 10.50
CA SER A 63 -7.84 -9.00 9.56
C SER A 63 -7.47 -8.67 8.12
N ILE A 64 -7.52 -9.67 7.23
CA ILE A 64 -7.27 -9.48 5.80
C ILE A 64 -8.23 -8.45 5.18
N ASN A 65 -9.47 -8.40 5.65
CA ASN A 65 -10.46 -7.44 5.18
C ASN A 65 -10.10 -6.01 5.58
N ALA A 66 -9.62 -5.79 6.81
CA ALA A 66 -9.16 -4.48 7.25
C ALA A 66 -7.92 -4.02 6.45
N MET A 67 -6.94 -4.90 6.26
CA MET A 67 -5.76 -4.58 5.43
C MET A 67 -6.13 -4.32 3.96
N SER A 68 -7.12 -5.04 3.44
CA SER A 68 -7.65 -4.88 2.08
C SER A 68 -8.31 -3.51 1.88
N LEU A 69 -9.18 -3.11 2.82
CA LEU A 69 -9.84 -1.80 2.80
C LEU A 69 -8.80 -0.67 2.84
N ILE A 70 -7.87 -0.76 3.79
CA ILE A 70 -6.75 0.18 3.93
C ILE A 70 -5.96 0.32 2.63
N ALA A 71 -5.60 -0.79 1.99
CA ALA A 71 -4.84 -0.77 0.76
C ALA A 71 -5.65 -0.17 -0.41
N GLY A 72 -6.97 -0.40 -0.42
CA GLY A 72 -7.90 0.20 -1.37
C GLY A 72 -7.97 1.71 -1.23
N ASP A 73 -8.24 2.22 -0.03
CA ASP A 73 -8.34 3.66 0.23
C ASP A 73 -7.00 4.36 -0.06
N LEU A 74 -5.89 3.79 0.41
CA LEU A 74 -4.56 4.29 0.07
C LEU A 74 -4.35 4.33 -1.45
N ARG A 75 -4.82 3.31 -2.18
CA ARG A 75 -4.66 3.25 -3.63
C ARG A 75 -5.42 4.36 -4.34
N GLU A 76 -6.60 4.74 -3.85
CA GLU A 76 -7.38 5.86 -4.37
C GLU A 76 -6.63 7.18 -4.18
N TYR A 77 -6.15 7.45 -2.96
CA TYR A 77 -5.35 8.66 -2.71
C TYR A 77 -4.09 8.73 -3.58
N LEU A 78 -3.35 7.62 -3.71
CA LEU A 78 -2.14 7.58 -4.53
C LEU A 78 -2.45 7.75 -6.03
N ALA A 79 -3.67 7.48 -6.49
CA ALA A 79 -4.06 7.66 -7.89
C ALA A 79 -4.00 9.13 -8.33
N GLU A 80 -4.24 10.06 -7.40
CA GLU A 80 -4.21 11.51 -7.65
C GLU A 80 -2.78 12.09 -7.60
N MET A 81 -1.79 11.27 -7.23
CA MET A 81 -0.40 11.70 -7.06
C MET A 81 0.49 11.25 -8.22
N ASP A 82 1.45 12.08 -8.61
CA ASP A 82 2.46 11.73 -9.64
C ASP A 82 3.61 10.86 -9.09
N LYS A 83 3.99 11.10 -7.83
CA LYS A 83 5.04 10.38 -7.10
C LYS A 83 4.76 10.36 -5.60
N ILE A 84 5.41 9.46 -4.87
CA ILE A 84 5.49 9.58 -3.41
C ILE A 84 6.31 10.82 -3.04
N PRO A 85 5.82 11.69 -2.14
CA PRO A 85 6.59 12.80 -1.61
C PRO A 85 7.81 12.28 -0.86
N ASP A 86 8.94 12.96 -1.05
CA ASP A 86 10.20 12.64 -0.37
C ASP A 86 10.18 13.04 1.13
N SER A 87 9.14 13.75 1.57
CA SER A 87 8.95 14.20 2.95
C SER A 87 7.96 13.29 3.70
N SER A 88 8.33 12.95 4.93
CA SER A 88 7.48 12.26 5.92
C SER A 88 6.17 13.03 6.10
N GLY A 89 5.03 12.36 5.95
CA GLY A 89 3.72 13.03 6.06
C GLY A 89 2.57 12.36 5.35
N LEU A 90 2.79 11.20 4.72
CA LEU A 90 1.72 10.30 4.31
C LEU A 90 1.48 9.30 5.44
N LEU A 91 0.79 9.74 6.48
CA LEU A 91 0.44 8.86 7.59
C LEU A 91 -0.90 8.24 7.30
N LEU A 92 -0.92 6.94 7.05
CA LEU A 92 -2.17 6.20 7.04
C LEU A 92 -2.61 6.04 8.49
N CYS A 93 -3.73 6.67 8.84
CA CYS A 93 -4.39 6.45 10.11
C CYS A 93 -5.60 5.56 9.92
N ALA A 94 -5.77 4.55 10.78
CA ALA A 94 -7.06 3.89 10.98
C ALA A 94 -7.51 4.18 12.41
N SER A 95 -8.54 5.02 12.57
CA SER A 95 -9.22 5.21 13.86
C SER A 95 -10.38 4.25 13.96
N TRP A 96 -10.42 3.46 15.03
CA TRP A 96 -11.55 2.60 15.36
C TRP A 96 -12.27 3.22 16.57
N ASP A 97 -13.48 3.73 16.35
CA ASP A 97 -14.40 4.10 17.42
C ASP A 97 -15.66 3.25 17.22
N GLU A 98 -15.92 2.30 18.12
CA GLU A 98 -17.14 1.47 18.04
C GLU A 98 -18.42 2.32 18.09
N ARG A 99 -18.34 3.57 18.56
CA ARG A 99 -19.47 4.50 18.70
C ARG A 99 -19.67 5.38 17.47
N GLN A 100 -18.74 5.39 16.51
CA GLN A 100 -18.90 6.10 15.24
C GLN A 100 -18.76 5.12 14.07
N PRO A 101 -19.82 4.95 13.23
CA PRO A 101 -19.75 4.10 12.05
C PRO A 101 -18.94 4.82 10.97
N GLY A 102 -17.61 4.73 11.09
CA GLY A 102 -16.69 5.34 10.15
C GLY A 102 -15.26 5.03 10.52
N GLN A 103 -14.71 3.95 9.96
CA GLN A 103 -13.26 3.80 9.90
C GLN A 103 -12.74 4.98 9.09
N THR A 104 -12.06 5.92 9.74
CA THR A 104 -11.40 7.00 9.02
C THR A 104 -10.06 6.47 8.57
N ILE A 105 -9.97 6.09 7.29
CA ILE A 105 -8.72 5.76 6.62
C ILE A 105 -8.35 6.95 5.73
N GLY A 106 -7.25 7.61 6.07
CA GLY A 106 -6.83 8.81 5.37
C GLY A 106 -5.33 9.01 5.49
N LEU A 107 -4.78 9.66 4.48
CA LEU A 107 -3.45 10.23 4.53
C LEU A 107 -3.53 11.55 5.29
N MET A 108 -2.71 11.69 6.33
CA MET A 108 -2.68 12.90 7.13
C MET A 108 -1.26 13.39 7.35
N SER A 109 -1.12 14.72 7.34
CA SER A 109 0.08 15.39 7.82
C SER A 109 0.31 15.14 9.31
N GLU A 110 1.53 15.37 9.78
CA GLU A 110 1.86 15.26 11.20
C GLU A 110 0.99 16.18 12.09
N THR A 111 0.62 17.37 11.57
CA THR A 111 -0.25 18.32 12.28
C THR A 111 -1.67 17.77 12.45
N GLU A 112 -2.20 17.12 11.41
CA GLU A 112 -3.51 16.47 11.45
C GLU A 112 -3.52 15.24 12.37
N LEU A 113 -2.43 14.45 12.35
CA LEU A 113 -2.24 13.37 13.31
C LEU A 113 -2.25 13.90 14.75
N CYS A 114 -1.52 14.98 15.02
CA CYS A 114 -1.50 15.60 16.35
C CYS A 114 -2.90 16.07 16.78
N ARG A 115 -3.70 16.59 15.85
CA ARG A 115 -5.10 16.98 16.12
C ARG A 115 -5.96 15.77 16.44
N LEU A 116 -5.82 14.67 15.69
CA LEU A 116 -6.53 13.42 15.94
C LEU A 116 -6.14 12.81 17.30
N LEU A 117 -4.86 12.74 17.63
CA LEU A 117 -4.42 12.18 18.92
C LEU A 117 -4.98 12.96 20.12
N ARG A 118 -5.19 14.28 19.97
CA ARG A 118 -5.83 15.13 20.98
C ARG A 118 -7.34 14.88 21.14
N SER A 119 -7.99 14.25 20.17
CA SER A 119 -9.40 13.83 20.32
C SER A 119 -9.54 12.50 21.07
N HIS A 120 -8.44 11.94 21.60
CA HIS A 120 -8.40 10.71 22.40
C HIS A 120 -9.11 9.50 21.74
N PRO A 121 -8.70 9.11 20.53
CA PRO A 121 -9.23 7.91 19.88
C PRO A 121 -8.90 6.66 20.70
N GLU A 122 -9.82 5.67 20.70
CA GLU A 122 -9.64 4.41 21.45
C GLU A 122 -8.50 3.57 20.86
N THR A 123 -8.34 3.56 19.53
CA THR A 123 -7.24 2.87 18.86
C THR A 123 -6.85 3.61 17.58
N VAL A 124 -5.54 3.79 17.39
CA VAL A 124 -4.94 4.39 16.19
C VAL A 124 -3.78 3.54 15.73
N ILE A 125 -3.75 3.25 14.43
CA ILE A 125 -2.60 2.69 13.74
C ILE A 125 -2.06 3.74 12.80
N VAL A 126 -0.78 4.06 12.92
CA VAL A 126 -0.08 5.02 12.06
C VAL A 126 0.97 4.30 11.23
N VAL A 127 0.92 4.46 9.91
CA VAL A 127 1.96 3.97 9.00
C VAL A 127 2.54 5.13 8.21
N ASP A 128 3.86 5.32 8.30
CA ASP A 128 4.60 6.21 7.40
C ASP A 128 4.75 5.54 6.03
N VAL A 129 3.87 5.91 5.10
CA VAL A 129 3.80 5.32 3.76
C VAL A 129 5.10 5.57 2.98
N ALA A 130 5.70 6.75 3.11
CA ALA A 130 6.93 7.10 2.40
C ALA A 130 8.10 6.23 2.89
N ALA A 131 8.25 6.09 4.21
CA ALA A 131 9.31 5.27 4.78
C ALA A 131 9.19 3.78 4.38
N VAL A 132 7.99 3.19 4.46
CA VAL A 132 7.81 1.78 4.08
C VAL A 132 7.96 1.57 2.58
N TYR A 133 7.52 2.53 1.76
CA TYR A 133 7.73 2.52 0.32
C TYR A 133 9.22 2.56 -0.04
N HIS A 134 9.99 3.51 0.51
CA HIS A 134 11.41 3.62 0.21
C HIS A 134 12.19 2.39 0.70
N SER A 135 11.81 1.82 1.85
CA SER A 135 12.36 0.56 2.35
C SER A 135 12.11 -0.61 1.38
N ALA A 136 10.91 -0.70 0.81
CA ALA A 136 10.58 -1.70 -0.20
C ALA A 136 11.31 -1.44 -1.54
N LEU A 137 11.34 -0.18 -1.98
CA LEU A 137 12.01 0.23 -3.22
C LEU A 137 13.50 -0.10 -3.20
N ALA A 138 14.18 0.07 -2.06
CA ALA A 138 15.59 -0.25 -1.89
C ALA A 138 15.92 -1.75 -2.06
N LYS A 139 14.93 -2.63 -1.94
CA LYS A 139 15.07 -4.09 -2.13
C LYS A 139 14.81 -4.53 -3.56
N LEU A 140 14.24 -3.67 -4.40
CA LEU A 140 13.91 -4.03 -5.77
C LEU A 140 15.18 -4.12 -6.63
N PRO A 141 15.23 -5.08 -7.57
CA PRO A 141 16.35 -5.17 -8.50
C PRO A 141 16.43 -3.93 -9.38
N SER A 142 17.64 -3.56 -9.79
CA SER A 142 17.89 -2.40 -10.66
C SER A 142 17.32 -2.55 -12.06
N GLU A 143 16.98 -3.78 -12.47
CA GLU A 143 16.32 -4.09 -13.73
C GLU A 143 14.86 -3.62 -13.70
N VAL A 144 14.58 -2.58 -14.48
CA VAL A 144 13.27 -1.97 -14.55
C VAL A 144 12.79 -1.96 -15.99
N ILE A 145 11.61 -2.51 -16.24
CA ILE A 145 10.96 -2.33 -17.54
C ILE A 145 10.29 -0.95 -17.53
N SER A 146 10.73 -0.11 -18.46
CA SER A 146 10.03 1.13 -18.79
C SER A 146 8.88 0.81 -19.73
N ARG A 147 7.70 1.42 -19.51
CA ARG A 147 6.44 1.24 -20.27
C ARG A 147 6.50 1.38 -21.81
N GLY A 148 7.69 1.52 -22.41
CA GLY A 148 7.94 1.54 -23.87
C GLY A 148 8.81 0.38 -24.40
N ALA A 149 9.36 -0.48 -23.53
CA ALA A 149 10.12 -1.67 -23.93
C ALA A 149 9.25 -2.93 -23.75
N ARG A 150 8.28 -3.11 -24.65
CA ARG A 150 7.75 -4.47 -24.87
C ARG A 150 8.67 -5.15 -25.89
N PRO A 151 9.22 -6.35 -25.61
CA PRO A 151 9.57 -7.25 -26.68
C PRO A 151 8.32 -7.67 -27.47
#